data_AF-A0A9Q4BPZ1-F1
#
_entry.id   AF-A0A9Q4BPZ1-F1
#
_cell.length_a   1.000
_cell.length_b   1.000
_cell.length_c   1.000
_cell.angle_alpha   90.00
_cell.angle_beta   90.00
_cell.angle_gamma   90.00
#
_symmetry.space_group_name_H-M   'P 1'
#
loop_
_entity.id
_entity.type
_entity.pdbx_description
1 polymer ?
#
loop_
_entity_poly.entity_id
_entity_poly.type
_entity_poly.pdbx_seq_one_letter_code
_entity_poly.pdbx_strand_id
1 'polypeptide(L)'
;MMRLYNTDSKGNAFLPDVIDAVWKKARTVPGTDPEQVRKDPCGAWIERKNFGKTTHMGTGWEIDHIFPVERGGTDKLNNLQALQWENNRQKGNSFVLKCYVSYQHQVFPIAKKTEKVIALILAFVLSSI
;
A
#
# COMPACT_ATOMS: atom_id res chain seq x y z
N MET A 1 -19.32 1.98 19.06
CA MET A 1 -19.48 0.97 18.00
C MET A 1 -18.09 0.62 17.49
N MET A 2 -17.77 -0.67 17.31
CA MET A 2 -16.43 -1.09 16.88
C MET A 2 -16.25 -0.76 15.40
N ARG A 3 -15.16 -0.06 15.04
CA ARG A 3 -14.83 0.22 13.64
C ARG A 3 -14.53 -1.09 12.91
N LEU A 4 -15.19 -1.33 11.78
CA LEU A 4 -14.84 -2.39 10.85
C LEU A 4 -13.87 -1.83 9.80
N TYR A 5 -12.66 -2.36 9.79
CA TYR A 5 -11.64 -1.94 8.82
C TYR A 5 -11.86 -2.58 7.46
N ASN A 6 -11.43 -1.91 6.40
CA ASN A 6 -11.54 -2.39 5.03
C ASN A 6 -12.98 -2.75 4.61
N THR A 7 -13.95 -1.99 5.11
CA THR A 7 -15.38 -2.14 4.77
C THR A 7 -15.96 -0.82 4.27
N ASP A 8 -17.02 -0.90 3.47
CA ASP A 8 -17.82 0.24 3.06
C ASP A 8 -18.58 0.86 4.26
N SER A 9 -19.29 1.96 4.03
CA SER A 9 -20.05 2.66 5.07
C SER A 9 -21.16 1.83 5.72
N LYS A 10 -21.52 0.69 5.12
CA LYS A 10 -22.53 -0.25 5.61
C LYS A 10 -21.91 -1.48 6.29
N GLY A 11 -20.58 -1.59 6.30
CA GLY A 11 -19.86 -2.73 6.88
C GLY A 11 -19.67 -3.91 5.92
N ASN A 12 -19.94 -3.75 4.62
CA ASN A 12 -19.68 -4.79 3.62
C ASN A 12 -18.25 -4.71 3.08
N ALA A 13 -17.79 -5.78 2.45
CA ALA A 13 -16.55 -5.75 1.67
C ALA A 13 -16.68 -4.80 0.47
N PHE A 14 -15.59 -4.10 0.14
CA PHE A 14 -15.55 -3.26 -1.07
C PHE A 14 -15.64 -4.09 -2.34
N LEU A 15 -16.37 -3.58 -3.33
CA LEU A 15 -16.44 -4.18 -4.66
C LEU A 15 -15.07 -4.11 -5.36
N PRO A 16 -14.74 -5.08 -6.24
CA PRO A 16 -13.48 -5.09 -6.99
C PRO A 16 -13.15 -3.77 -7.69
N ASP A 17 -14.14 -3.15 -8.34
CA ASP A 17 -13.94 -1.89 -9.06
C ASP A 17 -13.55 -0.72 -8.12
N VAL A 18 -14.05 -0.73 -6.88
CA VAL A 18 -13.68 0.27 -5.87
C VAL A 18 -12.26 0.03 -5.39
N ILE A 19 -11.88 -1.23 -5.18
CA ILE A 19 -10.50 -1.60 -4.81
C ILE A 19 -9.52 -1.14 -5.89
N ASP A 20 -9.87 -1.36 -7.15
CA ASP A 20 -9.06 -0.95 -8.29
C ASP A 20 -8.97 0.56 -8.44
N ALA A 21 -10.08 1.28 -8.24
CA ALA A 21 -10.11 2.73 -8.29
C ALA A 21 -9.28 3.37 -7.17
N VAL A 22 -9.38 2.85 -5.93
CA VAL A 22 -8.61 3.34 -4.78
C VAL A 22 -7.12 3.00 -4.94
N TRP A 23 -6.79 1.81 -5.45
CA TRP A 23 -5.41 1.47 -5.81
C TRP A 23 -4.83 2.45 -6.82
N LYS A 24 -5.58 2.74 -7.90
CA LYS A 24 -5.16 3.68 -8.95
C LYS A 24 -5.00 5.12 -8.45
N LYS A 25 -5.66 5.50 -7.35
CA LYS A 25 -5.50 6.80 -6.67
C LYS A 25 -4.22 6.87 -5.81
N ALA A 26 -3.68 5.74 -5.36
CA ALA A 26 -2.46 5.71 -4.54
C ALA A 26 -1.22 6.18 -5.33
N ARG A 27 -0.23 6.70 -4.60
CA ARG A 27 0.93 7.37 -5.21
C ARG A 27 1.83 6.37 -5.94
N THR A 28 2.06 6.60 -7.23
CA THR A 28 3.03 5.84 -8.02
C THR A 28 4.46 6.21 -7.65
N VAL A 29 5.40 5.28 -7.79
CA VAL A 29 6.82 5.52 -7.51
C VAL A 29 7.64 5.32 -8.78
N PRO A 30 8.45 6.31 -9.22
CA PRO A 30 9.35 6.14 -10.35
C PRO A 30 10.28 4.94 -10.17
N GLY A 31 10.49 4.17 -11.24
CA GLY A 31 11.34 2.96 -11.21
C GLY A 31 10.68 1.69 -10.67
N THR A 32 9.38 1.72 -10.34
CA THR A 32 8.59 0.54 -9.95
C THR A 32 7.43 0.30 -10.90
N ASP A 33 6.88 -0.92 -10.92
CA ASP A 33 5.65 -1.23 -11.64
C ASP A 33 4.42 -0.72 -10.84
N PRO A 34 3.69 0.31 -11.34
CA PRO A 34 2.56 0.91 -10.64
C PRO A 34 1.35 -0.03 -10.52
N GLU A 35 1.31 -1.14 -11.25
CA GLU A 35 0.26 -2.16 -11.09
C GLU A 35 0.54 -3.09 -9.89
N GLN A 36 1.80 -3.17 -9.46
CA GLN A 36 2.24 -4.05 -8.38
C GLN A 36 2.50 -3.31 -7.07
N VAL A 37 3.13 -2.13 -7.15
CA VAL A 37 3.66 -1.43 -5.97
C VAL A 37 3.33 0.05 -6.03
N ARG A 38 2.85 0.58 -4.89
CA ARG A 38 2.55 2.01 -4.71
C ARG A 38 2.91 2.45 -3.29
N LYS A 39 2.73 3.74 -3.01
CA LYS A 39 2.83 4.30 -1.67
C LYS A 39 1.49 4.83 -1.18
N ASP A 40 1.24 4.62 0.10
CA ASP A 40 0.17 5.28 0.82
C ASP A 40 0.50 6.79 1.04
N PRO A 41 -0.45 7.60 1.56
CA PRO A 41 -0.22 9.02 1.84
C PRO A 41 0.91 9.30 2.84
N CYS A 42 1.22 8.34 3.73
CA CYS A 42 2.33 8.40 4.68
C CYS A 42 3.69 8.01 4.06
N GLY A 43 3.69 7.59 2.79
CA GLY A 43 4.89 7.14 2.09
C GLY A 43 5.29 5.70 2.43
N ALA A 44 4.46 4.97 3.19
CA ALA A 44 4.62 3.54 3.39
C ALA A 44 4.30 2.80 2.10
N TRP A 45 5.02 1.72 1.86
CA TRP A 45 4.85 0.86 0.71
C TRP A 45 3.66 -0.07 0.87
N ILE A 46 2.95 -0.23 -0.23
CA ILE A 46 1.80 -1.12 -0.37
C ILE A 46 1.94 -1.94 -1.65
N GLU A 47 1.61 -3.23 -1.59
CA GLU A 47 1.63 -4.14 -2.74
C GLU A 47 0.21 -4.56 -3.11
N ARG A 48 -0.13 -4.50 -4.39
CA ARG A 48 -1.48 -4.81 -4.89
C ARG A 48 -1.97 -6.18 -4.41
N LYS A 49 -1.12 -7.20 -4.53
CA LYS A 49 -1.39 -8.59 -4.11
C LYS A 49 -1.60 -8.77 -2.60
N ASN A 50 -1.28 -7.76 -1.80
CA ASN A 50 -1.36 -7.78 -0.34
C ASN A 50 -2.56 -6.95 0.19
N PHE A 51 -3.54 -6.65 -0.68
CA PHE A 51 -4.81 -6.09 -0.24
C PHE A 51 -5.46 -6.94 0.86
N GLY A 52 -5.88 -6.30 1.96
CA GLY A 52 -6.50 -6.93 3.13
C GLY A 52 -5.54 -7.72 4.04
N LYS A 53 -4.25 -7.82 3.72
CA LYS A 53 -3.27 -8.52 4.57
C LYS A 53 -2.77 -7.61 5.69
N THR A 54 -2.62 -8.16 6.89
CA THR A 54 -2.17 -7.42 8.09
C THR A 54 -0.90 -8.02 8.71
N THR A 55 0.06 -8.38 7.87
CA THR A 55 1.35 -8.91 8.33
C THR A 55 2.24 -7.78 8.85
N HIS A 56 2.77 -7.94 10.06
CA HIS A 56 3.70 -6.97 10.68
C HIS A 56 4.93 -6.73 9.81
N MET A 57 5.35 -5.48 9.70
CA MET A 57 6.41 -5.01 8.80
C MET A 57 6.19 -5.33 7.31
N GLY A 58 4.97 -5.74 6.94
CA GLY A 58 4.60 -6.06 5.57
C GLY A 58 4.08 -4.86 4.79
N THR A 59 3.77 -5.10 3.52
CA THR A 59 3.23 -4.14 2.54
C THR A 59 1.72 -4.29 2.35
N GLY A 60 1.05 -4.87 3.36
CA GLY A 60 -0.40 -5.04 3.37
C GLY A 60 -1.13 -3.71 3.50
N TRP A 61 -2.27 -3.61 2.84
CA TRP A 61 -3.01 -2.36 2.77
C TRP A 61 -4.51 -2.59 2.69
N GLU A 62 -5.25 -1.56 3.06
CA GLU A 62 -6.71 -1.57 3.14
C GLU A 62 -7.25 -0.24 2.60
N ILE A 63 -8.55 -0.22 2.33
CA ILE A 63 -9.25 1.03 2.04
C ILE A 63 -9.69 1.68 3.36
N ASP A 64 -9.42 2.98 3.46
CA ASP A 64 -9.81 3.85 4.57
C ASP A 64 -10.63 5.03 4.06
N HIS A 65 -11.54 5.53 4.90
CA HIS A 65 -12.25 6.78 4.69
C HIS A 65 -11.46 7.94 5.30
N ILE A 66 -11.05 8.91 4.47
CA ILE A 66 -10.40 10.15 4.90
C ILE A 66 -11.24 10.84 5.97
N PHE A 67 -12.51 11.08 5.65
CA PHE A 67 -13.54 11.50 6.59
C PHE A 67 -14.27 10.25 7.11
N PRO A 68 -14.14 9.90 8.41
CA PRO A 68 -14.67 8.66 8.98
C PRO A 68 -16.19 8.53 8.84
N VAL A 69 -16.65 7.30 8.63
CA VAL A 69 -18.09 6.96 8.49
C VAL A 69 -18.89 7.43 9.70
N GLU A 70 -18.38 7.25 10.92
CA GLU A 70 -19.05 7.67 12.17
C GLU A 70 -19.34 9.18 12.26
N ARG A 71 -18.70 9.99 11.40
CA ARG A 71 -18.88 11.44 11.36
C ARG A 71 -19.59 11.91 10.09
N GLY A 72 -20.09 11.00 9.26
CA GLY A 72 -20.77 11.30 7.99
C GLY A 72 -19.93 11.02 6.74
N GLY A 73 -18.86 10.25 6.87
CA GLY A 73 -18.04 9.78 5.74
C GLY A 73 -18.83 8.96 4.73
N THR A 74 -18.56 9.19 3.44
CA THR A 74 -19.22 8.48 2.34
C THR A 74 -18.24 7.56 1.61
N ASP A 75 -18.76 6.56 0.89
CA ASP A 75 -17.96 5.65 0.05
C ASP A 75 -17.57 6.27 -1.31
N LYS A 76 -17.71 7.58 -1.47
CA LYS A 76 -17.27 8.29 -2.68
C LYS A 76 -15.75 8.17 -2.81
N LEU A 77 -15.25 7.92 -4.02
CA LEU A 77 -13.83 7.72 -4.30
C LEU A 77 -12.94 8.88 -3.80
N ASN A 78 -13.44 10.11 -3.77
CA ASN A 78 -12.70 11.26 -3.22
C ASN A 78 -12.42 11.12 -1.72
N ASN A 79 -13.31 10.46 -0.97
CA ASN A 79 -13.19 10.18 0.45
C ASN A 79 -12.46 8.86 0.76
N LEU A 80 -12.23 8.00 -0.23
CA LEU A 80 -11.52 6.73 -0.04
C LEU A 80 -10.02 6.88 -0.31
N GLN A 81 -9.18 6.19 0.45
CA GLN A 81 -7.73 6.15 0.27
C GLN A 81 -7.17 4.78 0.59
N ALA A 82 -6.09 4.38 -0.10
CA ALA A 82 -5.32 3.21 0.26
C ALA A 82 -4.38 3.60 1.42
N LEU A 83 -4.48 2.90 2.55
CA LEU A 83 -3.56 3.03 3.67
C LEU A 83 -2.85 1.71 3.94
N GLN A 84 -1.56 1.78 4.29
CA GLN A 84 -0.90 0.63 4.91
C GLN A 84 -1.68 0.26 6.18
N TRP A 85 -1.83 -1.04 6.45
CA TRP A 85 -2.80 -1.53 7.43
C TRP A 85 -2.54 -1.01 8.86
N GLU A 86 -1.28 -0.90 9.32
CA GLU A 86 -0.93 -0.32 10.63
C GLU A 86 -1.23 1.17 10.68
N ASN A 87 -0.93 1.91 9.60
CA ASN A 87 -1.35 3.31 9.48
C ASN A 87 -2.87 3.47 9.56
N ASN A 88 -3.63 2.56 8.95
CA ASN A 88 -5.09 2.55 9.04
C ASN A 88 -5.58 2.30 10.48
N ARG A 89 -4.99 1.30 11.16
CA ARG A 89 -5.28 1.02 12.58
C ARG A 89 -4.95 2.22 13.47
N GLN A 90 -3.81 2.87 13.24
CA GLN A 90 -3.39 4.05 14.00
C GLN A 90 -4.28 5.26 13.75
N LYS A 91 -4.76 5.46 12.52
CA LYS A 91 -5.71 6.53 12.19
C LYS A 91 -7.04 6.31 12.90
N GLY A 92 -7.56 5.08 12.92
CA GLY A 92 -8.86 4.79 13.53
C GLY A 92 -9.96 5.69 12.96
N ASN A 93 -10.81 6.25 13.83
CA ASN A 93 -11.84 7.21 13.43
C ASN A 93 -11.39 8.68 13.53
N SER A 94 -10.07 8.93 13.47
CA SER A 94 -9.53 10.28 13.42
C SER A 94 -9.64 10.88 12.01
N PHE A 95 -9.88 12.19 11.94
CA PHE A 95 -9.68 12.97 10.71
C PHE A 95 -8.20 13.17 10.38
N VAL A 96 -7.36 13.18 11.42
CA VAL A 96 -5.92 13.40 11.28
C VAL A 96 -5.24 12.07 11.04
N LEU A 97 -4.64 11.93 9.86
CA LEU A 97 -3.75 10.83 9.54
C LEU A 97 -2.41 11.05 10.24
N LYS A 98 -2.10 10.19 11.22
CA LYS A 98 -0.78 10.12 11.86
C LYS A 98 -0.01 8.95 11.27
N CYS A 99 1.15 9.24 10.70
CA CYS A 99 1.98 8.25 10.02
C CYS A 99 2.87 7.52 11.03
N TYR A 100 2.54 6.27 11.32
CA TYR A 100 3.33 5.41 12.21
C TYR A 100 4.33 4.58 11.41
N VAL A 101 3.85 3.95 10.33
CA VAL A 101 4.68 3.29 9.33
C VAL A 101 4.97 4.27 8.21
N SER A 102 6.24 4.38 7.85
CA SER A 102 6.72 5.15 6.70
C SER A 102 7.73 4.33 5.91
N TYR A 103 8.17 4.85 4.76
CA TYR A 103 9.24 4.27 3.93
C TYR A 103 10.45 3.77 4.76
N GLN A 104 10.86 4.52 5.78
CA GLN A 104 12.05 4.23 6.58
C GLN A 104 11.84 3.09 7.59
N HIS A 105 10.60 2.76 7.91
CA HIS A 105 10.23 1.75 8.91
C HIS A 105 9.85 0.39 8.30
N GLN A 106 9.71 0.30 6.97
CA GLN A 106 9.46 -0.97 6.29
C GLN A 106 10.75 -1.51 5.67
N VAL A 107 11.03 -2.79 5.89
CA VAL A 107 12.09 -3.50 5.15
C VAL A 107 11.57 -3.69 3.73
N PHE A 108 12.06 -2.88 2.81
CA PHE A 108 11.65 -3.01 1.43
C PHE A 108 12.19 -4.32 0.87
N PRO A 109 11.36 -5.20 0.26
CA PRO A 109 11.90 -6.23 -0.60
C PRO A 109 12.43 -5.50 -1.84
N ILE A 110 13.70 -5.08 -1.78
CA ILE A 110 14.44 -4.74 -2.99
C ILE A 110 14.31 -5.99 -3.85
N ALA A 111 13.49 -5.91 -4.90
CA ALA A 111 13.40 -6.97 -5.87
C ALA A 111 14.84 -7.31 -6.24
N LYS A 112 15.27 -8.55 -5.94
CA LYS A 112 16.56 -9.09 -6.36
C LYS A 112 16.62 -9.00 -7.88
N LYS A 113 17.03 -7.86 -8.42
CA LYS A 113 17.10 -7.62 -9.86
C LYS A 113 18.38 -6.89 -10.21
N THR A 114 19.50 -7.40 -9.71
CA THR A 114 20.85 -7.05 -10.20
C THR A 114 21.84 -8.22 -10.15
N GLU A 115 21.42 -9.48 -10.02
CA GLU A 115 22.36 -10.60 -10.20
C GLU A 115 22.71 -10.88 -11.67
N LYS A 116 21.88 -10.43 -12.63
CA LYS A 116 22.16 -10.65 -14.06
C LYS A 116 23.23 -9.73 -14.66
N VAL A 117 23.50 -8.56 -14.06
CA VAL A 117 24.53 -7.64 -14.56
C VAL A 117 25.93 -8.11 -14.12
N ILE A 118 26.06 -8.66 -12.91
CA ILE A 118 27.32 -9.21 -12.40
C ILE A 118 27.70 -10.50 -13.14
N ALA A 119 26.73 -11.37 -13.44
CA ALA A 119 26.99 -12.62 -14.18
C ALA A 119 27.49 -12.37 -15.61
N LEU A 120 27.04 -11.32 -16.29
CA LEU A 120 27.49 -10.99 -17.65
C LEU A 120 28.91 -10.41 -17.65
N ILE A 121 29.29 -9.64 -16.62
CA ILE A 121 30.64 -9.09 -16.49
C ILE A 121 31.64 -10.19 -16.13
N LEU A 122 31.28 -11.14 -15.24
CA LEU A 122 32.13 -12.28 -14.90
C LEU A 122 32.33 -13.26 -16.08
N ALA A 123 31.30 -13.45 -16.92
CA ALA A 123 31.40 -14.29 -18.11
C ALA A 123 32.38 -13.73 -19.15
N PHE A 124 32.47 -12.40 -19.31
CA PHE A 124 33.40 -11.75 -20.24
C PHE A 124 34.86 -11.77 -19.76
N VAL A 125 35.10 -11.75 -18.44
CA VAL A 125 36.45 -11.77 -17.87
C VAL A 125 37.06 -13.18 -17.90
N LEU A 126 36.23 -14.22 -17.80
CA LEU A 126 36.69 -15.62 -17.85
C LEU A 126 36.85 -16.17 -19.28
N SER A 127 36.24 -15.55 -20.29
CA SER A 127 36.42 -15.93 -21.70
C SER A 127 37.63 -15.24 -22.37
N SER A 128 38.38 -14.45 -21.61
CA SER A 128 39.52 -13.65 -22.10
C SER A 128 40.86 -14.09 -21.48
N ILE A 129 40.93 -15.28 -20.89
CA ILE A 129 42.14 -15.94 -20.35
C ILE A 129 42.30 -17.30 -21.05
#